data_AF-A0A6B9ZA82-F1
#
_entry.id   AF-A0A6B9ZA82-F1
#
_cell.length_a   1.000
_cell.length_b   1.000
_cell.length_c   1.000
_cell.angle_alpha   90.00
_cell.angle_beta   90.00
_cell.angle_gamma   90.00
#
_symmetry.space_group_name_H-M   'P 1'
#
loop_
_entity.id
_entity.type
_entity.pdbx_description
1 polymer ?
#
loop_
_entity_poly.entity_id
_entity_poly.type
_entity_poly.pdbx_seq_one_letter_code
_entity_poly.pdbx_strand_id
1 'polypeptide(L)'
;MTTNTYSLHHIHHDTTFGFNADDYSRFKFGDGAVSKDFGTALAEGFINDYLADNPISQQIVVISSPYSFIPTATFAMKDWFVYSLNHWLAGQGLPVVQETKVHRTITYKEDYGELNAEQRMNLIGNDQFHIDKVFLQGKTLIFLDDIRITGSHERMIMKMAKAYGLDNDIHMLYFAELINTDIHPNVENYLNYHQVKTIFDLEGIIKSIDFRINTRIVKYILNYSFDSFCVFIQNQSVQFTEQLYNMALGNGYHTIEAYAQNLNFIKKLLLLDNYKLIQYGN
;
A
#
# COMPACT_ATOMS: atom_id res chain seq x y z
N MET A 1 -0.66 3.46 -27.18
CA MET A 1 -1.21 3.81 -25.86
C MET A 1 -2.70 3.51 -25.82
N THR A 2 -3.02 2.29 -25.45
CA THR A 2 -4.35 1.91 -24.97
C THR A 2 -4.36 1.93 -23.44
N THR A 3 -5.51 2.22 -22.85
CA THR A 3 -5.69 2.15 -21.39
C THR A 3 -6.87 1.23 -21.10
N ASN A 4 -6.58 0.13 -20.42
CA ASN A 4 -7.58 -0.86 -20.01
C ASN A 4 -7.72 -0.81 -18.49
N THR A 5 -8.94 -0.95 -17.99
CA THR A 5 -9.20 -1.07 -16.55
C THR A 5 -9.83 -2.42 -16.29
N TYR A 6 -9.35 -3.09 -15.24
CA TYR A 6 -9.91 -4.35 -14.75
C TYR A 6 -10.08 -4.25 -13.23
N SER A 7 -11.21 -4.69 -12.73
CA SER A 7 -11.45 -4.86 -11.30
C SER A 7 -12.07 -6.23 -11.06
N LEU A 8 -11.60 -6.95 -10.03
CA LEU A 8 -12.11 -8.29 -9.73
C LEU A 8 -13.51 -8.22 -9.10
N HIS A 9 -13.70 -7.30 -8.16
CA HIS A 9 -14.98 -7.13 -7.46
C HIS A 9 -15.62 -5.80 -7.79
N HIS A 10 -16.92 -5.82 -8.09
CA HIS A 10 -17.72 -4.63 -8.35
C HIS A 10 -18.66 -4.33 -7.17
N ILE A 11 -18.48 -3.18 -6.54
CA ILE A 11 -19.27 -2.76 -5.38
C ILE A 11 -20.52 -2.01 -5.88
N HIS A 12 -21.67 -2.66 -5.77
CA HIS A 12 -22.98 -2.10 -6.10
C HIS A 12 -23.74 -1.57 -4.88
N HIS A 13 -23.42 -2.08 -3.69
CA HIS A 13 -24.09 -1.77 -2.43
C HIS A 13 -23.06 -1.49 -1.34
N ASP A 14 -23.41 -0.64 -0.38
CA ASP A 14 -22.56 -0.25 0.74
C ASP A 14 -22.44 -1.33 1.83
N THR A 15 -23.14 -2.45 1.67
CA THR A 15 -23.07 -3.63 2.56
C THR A 15 -22.62 -4.92 1.87
N THR A 16 -22.46 -4.91 0.54
CA THR A 16 -22.15 -6.11 -0.25
C THR A 16 -21.03 -5.81 -1.23
N PHE A 17 -19.82 -6.27 -0.92
CA PHE A 17 -18.59 -5.86 -1.62
C PHE A 17 -18.02 -6.92 -2.57
N GLY A 18 -18.49 -8.18 -2.49
CA GLY A 18 -17.88 -9.30 -3.21
C GLY A 18 -16.68 -9.93 -2.49
N PHE A 19 -16.23 -9.34 -1.39
CA PHE A 19 -15.20 -9.82 -0.48
C PHE A 19 -15.55 -9.49 0.97
N ASN A 20 -14.85 -10.07 1.92
CA ASN A 20 -15.05 -9.80 3.35
C ASN A 20 -14.45 -8.45 3.76
N ALA A 21 -15.25 -7.57 4.35
CA ALA A 21 -14.82 -6.26 4.82
C ALA A 21 -13.81 -6.33 5.99
N ASP A 22 -13.89 -7.36 6.84
CA ASP A 22 -12.91 -7.63 7.90
C ASP A 22 -11.52 -7.91 7.30
N ASP A 23 -11.48 -8.77 6.29
CA ASP A 23 -10.25 -9.11 5.60
C ASP A 23 -9.66 -7.88 4.91
N TYR A 24 -10.49 -7.06 4.24
CA TYR A 24 -9.99 -5.80 3.67
C TYR A 24 -9.42 -4.86 4.73
N SER A 25 -10.07 -4.71 5.88
CA SER A 25 -9.54 -3.93 7.00
C SER A 25 -8.17 -4.46 7.45
N ARG A 26 -8.06 -5.76 7.72
CA ARG A 26 -6.80 -6.43 8.10
C ARG A 26 -5.70 -6.27 7.07
N PHE A 27 -6.03 -6.45 5.79
CA PHE A 27 -5.13 -6.23 4.66
C PHE A 27 -4.50 -4.84 4.72
N LYS A 28 -5.31 -3.79 4.91
CA LYS A 28 -4.84 -2.41 4.98
C LYS A 28 -3.90 -2.16 6.16
N PHE A 29 -3.96 -3.00 7.19
CA PHE A 29 -3.09 -2.97 8.38
C PHE A 29 -1.96 -4.01 8.37
N GLY A 30 -1.73 -4.71 7.25
CA GLY A 30 -0.53 -5.52 7.06
C GLY A 30 -0.71 -7.01 7.31
N ASP A 31 -1.94 -7.51 7.25
CA ASP A 31 -2.18 -8.95 7.27
C ASP A 31 -1.71 -9.61 5.95
N GLY A 32 -0.59 -10.33 6.03
CA GLY A 32 0.00 -10.95 4.84
C GLY A 32 -0.73 -12.19 4.34
N ALA A 33 -1.51 -12.87 5.19
CA ALA A 33 -2.34 -13.98 4.74
C ALA A 33 -3.47 -13.44 3.85
N VAL A 34 -4.13 -12.36 4.26
CA VAL A 34 -5.13 -11.70 3.40
C VAL A 34 -4.48 -11.11 2.14
N SER A 35 -3.29 -10.52 2.27
CA SER A 35 -2.55 -10.01 1.09
C SER A 35 -2.29 -11.11 0.05
N LYS A 36 -2.00 -12.34 0.52
CA LYS A 36 -1.86 -13.51 -0.34
C LYS A 36 -3.14 -13.86 -1.05
N ASP A 37 -4.22 -14.00 -0.29
CA ASP A 37 -5.53 -14.38 -0.83
C ASP A 37 -6.01 -13.37 -1.88
N PHE A 38 -5.89 -12.06 -1.59
CA PHE A 38 -6.29 -11.01 -2.53
C PHE A 38 -5.40 -10.97 -3.78
N GLY A 39 -4.08 -11.11 -3.62
CA GLY A 39 -3.14 -11.08 -4.73
C GLY A 39 -3.33 -12.26 -5.68
N THR A 40 -3.49 -13.46 -5.14
CA THR A 40 -3.78 -14.67 -5.92
C THR A 40 -5.13 -14.57 -6.62
N ALA A 41 -6.20 -14.20 -5.91
CA ALA A 41 -7.52 -14.06 -6.51
C ALA A 41 -7.55 -13.01 -7.64
N LEU A 42 -6.87 -11.88 -7.46
CA LEU A 42 -6.77 -10.85 -8.50
C LEU A 42 -6.04 -11.35 -9.75
N ALA A 43 -4.96 -12.12 -9.58
CA ALA A 43 -4.24 -12.71 -10.71
C ALA A 43 -5.08 -13.75 -11.43
N GLU A 44 -5.71 -14.67 -10.70
CA GLU A 44 -6.55 -15.72 -11.28
C GLU A 44 -7.74 -15.13 -12.04
N GLY A 45 -8.43 -14.15 -11.46
CA GLY A 45 -9.52 -13.44 -12.14
C GLY A 45 -9.02 -12.72 -13.41
N PHE A 46 -7.94 -11.94 -13.30
CA PHE A 46 -7.41 -11.24 -14.48
C PHE A 46 -6.94 -12.20 -15.59
N ILE A 47 -6.40 -13.36 -15.22
CA ILE A 47 -6.02 -14.40 -16.19
C ILE A 47 -7.25 -14.93 -16.90
N ASN A 48 -8.27 -15.37 -16.14
CA ASN A 48 -9.43 -16.05 -16.67
C ASN A 48 -10.35 -15.10 -17.45
N ASP A 49 -10.55 -13.89 -16.94
CA ASP A 49 -11.54 -12.94 -17.47
C ASP A 49 -10.95 -12.05 -18.57
N TYR A 50 -9.62 -11.98 -18.70
CA TYR A 50 -8.96 -11.09 -19.66
C TYR A 50 -7.81 -11.74 -20.42
N LEU A 51 -6.74 -12.19 -19.76
CA LEU A 51 -5.50 -12.58 -20.45
C LEU A 51 -5.64 -13.85 -21.30
N ALA A 52 -6.48 -14.79 -20.91
CA ALA A 52 -6.71 -16.02 -21.67
C ALA A 52 -7.24 -15.72 -23.09
N ASP A 53 -8.13 -14.74 -23.20
CA ASP A 53 -8.72 -14.31 -24.47
C ASP A 53 -7.96 -13.16 -25.14
N ASN A 54 -7.22 -12.38 -24.35
CA ASN A 54 -6.47 -11.19 -24.78
C ASN A 54 -5.01 -11.28 -24.35
N PRO A 55 -4.22 -12.22 -24.91
CA PRO A 55 -2.84 -12.42 -24.51
C PRO A 55 -1.98 -11.20 -24.82
N ILE A 56 -1.21 -10.75 -23.84
CA ILE A 56 -0.22 -9.67 -24.00
C ILE A 56 1.04 -10.26 -24.62
N SER A 57 1.43 -9.79 -25.81
CA SER A 57 2.62 -10.29 -26.52
C SER A 57 3.91 -9.57 -26.13
N GLN A 58 3.82 -8.35 -25.60
CA GLN A 58 4.95 -7.57 -25.12
C GLN A 58 5.39 -8.05 -23.72
N GLN A 59 6.63 -7.72 -23.36
CA GLN A 59 7.12 -7.92 -21.99
C GLN A 59 6.22 -7.16 -21.00
N ILE A 60 5.68 -7.86 -20.00
CA ILE A 60 4.86 -7.29 -18.94
C ILE A 60 5.75 -6.69 -17.85
N VAL A 61 5.40 -5.50 -17.37
CA VAL A 61 5.94 -4.88 -16.15
C VAL A 61 4.82 -4.63 -15.15
N VAL A 62 4.88 -5.26 -13.98
CA VAL A 62 3.94 -5.01 -12.88
C VAL A 62 4.50 -3.93 -11.96
N ILE A 63 3.65 -2.98 -11.59
CA ILE A 63 3.98 -1.77 -10.84
C ILE A 63 2.95 -1.59 -9.73
N SER A 64 3.40 -1.57 -8.47
CA SER A 64 2.52 -1.27 -7.34
C SER A 64 2.24 0.23 -7.21
N SER A 65 1.25 0.60 -6.40
CA SER A 65 1.01 2.00 -6.02
C SER A 65 2.30 2.70 -5.55
N PRO A 66 2.56 3.97 -5.93
CA PRO A 66 3.78 4.68 -5.58
C PRO A 66 4.00 4.82 -4.07
N TYR A 67 5.25 4.64 -3.62
CA TYR A 67 5.63 4.84 -2.22
C TYR A 67 7.04 5.40 -2.09
N SER A 68 7.32 6.03 -0.95
CA SER A 68 8.64 6.56 -0.61
C SER A 68 9.50 5.44 -0.01
N PHE A 69 9.68 5.36 1.30
CA PHE A 69 10.46 4.30 1.94
C PHE A 69 9.60 3.11 2.35
N ILE A 70 8.51 3.37 3.08
CA ILE A 70 7.65 2.30 3.60
C ILE A 70 6.68 1.81 2.50
N PRO A 71 6.60 0.51 2.21
CA PRO A 71 5.65 -0.06 1.25
C PRO A 71 4.18 0.22 1.61
N THR A 72 3.29 0.08 0.62
CA THR A 72 1.83 0.07 0.81
C THR A 72 1.33 -1.35 1.10
N ALA A 73 0.08 -1.50 1.55
CA ALA A 73 -0.56 -2.81 1.64
C ALA A 73 -0.63 -3.49 0.26
N THR A 74 -0.96 -2.72 -0.79
CA THR A 74 -0.94 -3.16 -2.19
C THR A 74 0.40 -3.77 -2.61
N PHE A 75 1.53 -3.30 -2.07
CA PHE A 75 2.83 -3.91 -2.39
C PHE A 75 2.90 -5.39 -1.99
N ALA A 76 2.38 -5.74 -0.80
CA ALA A 76 2.32 -7.13 -0.35
C ALA A 76 1.36 -7.97 -1.20
N MET A 77 0.21 -7.40 -1.61
CA MET A 77 -0.72 -8.05 -2.54
C MET A 77 -0.08 -8.29 -3.92
N LYS A 78 0.70 -7.31 -4.41
CA LYS A 78 1.40 -7.36 -5.68
C LYS A 78 2.39 -8.54 -5.73
N ASP A 79 3.06 -8.88 -4.64
CA ASP A 79 4.00 -10.02 -4.62
C ASP A 79 3.27 -11.31 -5.02
N TRP A 80 2.12 -11.56 -4.40
CA TRP A 80 1.31 -12.76 -4.65
C TRP A 80 0.60 -12.74 -6.00
N PHE A 81 0.19 -11.57 -6.48
CA PHE A 81 -0.28 -11.39 -7.85
C PHE A 81 0.79 -11.79 -8.86
N VAL A 82 2.02 -11.30 -8.70
CA VAL A 82 3.16 -11.59 -9.59
C VAL A 82 3.52 -13.08 -9.55
N TYR A 83 3.55 -13.72 -8.38
CA TYR A 83 3.82 -15.15 -8.29
C TYR A 83 2.79 -15.97 -9.06
N SER A 84 1.51 -15.67 -8.87
CA SER A 84 0.41 -16.38 -9.53
C SER A 84 0.43 -16.16 -11.05
N LEU A 85 0.64 -14.92 -11.49
CA LEU A 85 0.76 -14.58 -12.90
C LEU A 85 1.98 -15.24 -13.57
N ASN A 86 3.13 -15.26 -12.89
CA ASN A 86 4.35 -15.88 -13.42
C ASN A 86 4.20 -17.40 -13.57
N HIS A 87 3.49 -18.07 -12.66
CA HIS A 87 3.19 -19.49 -12.81
C HIS A 87 2.39 -19.76 -14.09
N TRP A 88 1.38 -18.96 -14.36
CA TRP A 88 0.58 -19.08 -15.58
C TRP A 88 1.42 -18.77 -16.83
N LEU A 89 2.13 -17.63 -16.85
CA LEU A 89 2.97 -17.23 -17.99
C LEU A 89 4.03 -18.29 -18.33
N ALA A 90 4.74 -18.80 -17.32
CA ALA A 90 5.74 -19.85 -17.51
C ALA A 90 5.11 -21.15 -18.04
N GLY A 91 3.92 -21.51 -17.55
CA GLY A 91 3.15 -22.65 -18.04
C GLY A 91 2.72 -22.52 -19.52
N GLN A 92 2.53 -21.29 -20.00
CA GLN A 92 2.24 -20.99 -21.41
C GLN A 92 3.51 -20.80 -22.27
N GLY A 93 4.72 -20.90 -21.69
CA GLY A 93 5.97 -20.61 -22.38
C GLY A 93 6.17 -19.13 -22.71
N LEU A 94 5.49 -18.23 -21.99
CA LEU A 94 5.58 -16.77 -22.15
C LEU A 94 6.63 -16.16 -21.21
N PRO A 95 7.19 -14.97 -21.55
CA PRO A 95 8.08 -14.26 -20.65
C PRO A 95 7.41 -13.93 -19.32
N VAL A 96 8.11 -14.21 -18.21
CA VAL A 96 7.66 -13.83 -16.87
C VAL A 96 7.68 -12.31 -16.69
N VAL A 97 6.89 -11.83 -15.74
CA VAL A 97 6.78 -10.42 -15.35
C VAL A 97 8.13 -9.86 -14.93
N GLN A 98 8.38 -8.61 -15.33
CA GLN A 98 9.39 -7.76 -14.71
C GLN A 98 8.71 -6.77 -13.76
N GLU A 99 9.47 -6.21 -12.83
CA GLU A 99 8.93 -5.29 -11.83
C GLU A 99 9.71 -3.99 -11.81
N THR A 100 9.03 -2.89 -11.51
CA THR A 100 9.68 -1.62 -11.19
C THR A 100 8.87 -0.85 -10.17
N LYS A 101 9.46 0.21 -9.61
CA LYS A 101 8.86 1.05 -8.60
C LYS A 101 8.68 2.46 -9.14
N VAL A 102 7.50 3.03 -8.89
CA VAL A 102 7.32 4.48 -8.95
C VAL A 102 7.81 5.08 -7.64
N HIS A 103 8.91 5.83 -7.71
CA HIS A 103 9.45 6.52 -6.55
C HIS A 103 8.64 7.79 -6.30
N ARG A 104 8.08 7.90 -5.09
CA ARG A 104 7.39 9.11 -4.63
C ARG A 104 8.34 9.93 -3.76
N THR A 105 8.63 11.16 -4.19
CA THR A 105 9.30 12.16 -3.37
C THR A 105 8.24 12.93 -2.59
N ILE A 106 8.30 12.84 -1.27
CA ILE A 106 7.41 13.62 -0.39
C ILE A 106 8.02 15.01 -0.25
N THR A 107 7.39 16.01 -0.86
CA THR A 107 7.93 17.38 -0.91
C THR A 107 7.53 18.23 0.31
N TYR A 108 6.69 17.71 1.22
CA TYR A 108 6.08 18.52 2.28
C TYR A 108 6.67 18.28 3.65
N LYS A 109 7.25 19.36 4.20
CA LYS A 109 7.75 19.49 5.57
C LYS A 109 6.90 20.43 6.44
N GLU A 110 5.76 20.94 5.97
CA GLU A 110 5.03 22.01 6.66
C GLU A 110 3.61 21.60 7.12
N ASP A 111 3.18 22.23 8.21
CA ASP A 111 2.15 21.83 9.16
C ASP A 111 0.78 21.45 8.58
N TYR A 112 0.42 20.18 8.80
CA TYR A 112 -0.91 19.62 8.51
C TYR A 112 -2.04 20.26 9.36
N GLY A 113 -1.71 20.96 10.44
CA GLY A 113 -2.66 21.46 11.43
C GLY A 113 -3.56 22.61 10.97
N GLU A 114 -3.13 23.40 9.97
CA GLU A 114 -3.81 24.67 9.62
C GLU A 114 -4.38 24.73 8.19
N LEU A 115 -4.25 23.65 7.41
CA LEU A 115 -4.52 23.69 5.97
C LEU A 115 -5.99 23.41 5.61
N ASN A 116 -6.58 24.33 4.83
CA ASN A 116 -7.94 24.22 4.28
C ASN A 116 -8.01 23.24 3.07
N ALA A 117 -9.22 22.92 2.61
CA ALA A 117 -9.46 21.93 1.57
C ALA A 117 -8.77 22.24 0.22
N GLU A 118 -8.67 23.52 -0.15
CA GLU A 118 -8.02 23.97 -1.39
C GLU A 118 -6.50 23.85 -1.29
N GLN A 119 -5.92 24.22 -0.14
CA GLN A 119 -4.51 24.04 0.15
C GLN A 119 -4.12 22.56 0.16
N ARG A 120 -4.95 21.68 0.73
CA ARG A 120 -4.75 20.21 0.66
C ARG A 120 -4.72 19.70 -0.80
N MET A 121 -5.55 20.25 -1.67
CA MET A 121 -5.59 19.88 -3.09
C MET A 121 -4.31 20.30 -3.83
N ASN A 122 -3.80 21.51 -3.56
CA ASN A 122 -2.55 22.02 -4.12
C ASN A 122 -1.33 21.24 -3.61
N LEU A 123 -1.38 20.71 -2.38
CA LEU A 123 -0.34 19.85 -1.81
C LEU A 123 -0.35 18.42 -2.39
N ILE A 124 -1.49 17.91 -2.85
CA ILE A 124 -1.47 16.64 -3.64
C ILE A 124 -0.83 16.89 -5.03
N GLY A 125 -0.84 18.14 -5.49
CA GLY A 125 -0.32 18.56 -6.78
C GLY A 125 1.21 18.56 -6.94
N ASN A 126 2.01 18.65 -5.87
CA ASN A 126 3.48 18.67 -5.96
C ASN A 126 4.17 17.39 -5.48
N ASP A 127 3.45 16.27 -5.37
CA ASP A 127 4.12 14.97 -5.32
C ASP A 127 4.92 14.78 -6.62
N GLN A 128 6.23 14.58 -6.48
CA GLN A 128 7.08 14.23 -7.61
C GLN A 128 7.21 12.72 -7.69
N PHE A 129 6.77 12.16 -8.80
CA PHE A 129 6.93 10.75 -9.12
C PHE A 129 8.12 10.58 -10.05
N HIS A 130 8.91 9.53 -9.85
CA HIS A 130 10.02 9.16 -10.72
C HIS A 130 9.88 7.69 -11.13
N ILE A 131 10.04 7.44 -12.42
CA ILE A 131 9.98 6.11 -13.03
C ILE A 131 10.98 6.01 -14.18
N ASP A 132 11.60 4.84 -14.35
CA ASP A 132 12.59 4.62 -15.40
C ASP A 132 11.91 4.43 -16.77
N LYS A 133 11.78 5.52 -17.52
CA LYS A 133 11.20 5.51 -18.87
C LYS A 133 11.95 4.59 -19.83
N VAL A 134 13.28 4.55 -19.77
CA VAL A 134 14.10 3.77 -20.71
C VAL A 134 13.86 2.29 -20.49
N PHE A 135 13.80 1.86 -19.23
CA PHE A 135 13.45 0.50 -18.87
C PHE A 135 12.05 0.11 -19.35
N LEU A 136 11.10 1.04 -19.38
CA LEU A 136 9.71 0.75 -19.75
C LEU A 136 9.46 0.71 -21.26
N GLN A 137 10.38 1.18 -22.10
CA GLN A 137 10.13 1.32 -23.54
C GLN A 137 9.70 -0.01 -24.20
N GLY A 138 8.59 0.02 -24.94
CA GLY A 138 8.08 -1.14 -25.69
C GLY A 138 7.43 -2.25 -24.84
N LYS A 139 7.18 -1.99 -23.55
CA LYS A 139 6.58 -2.94 -22.60
C LYS A 139 5.09 -2.64 -22.34
N THR A 140 4.37 -3.60 -21.80
CA THR A 140 3.00 -3.38 -21.29
C THR A 140 3.06 -3.20 -19.79
N LEU A 141 2.42 -2.14 -19.29
CA LEU A 141 2.45 -1.76 -17.88
C LEU A 141 1.17 -2.22 -17.19
N ILE A 142 1.31 -2.89 -16.06
CA ILE A 142 0.20 -3.26 -15.19
C ILE A 142 0.38 -2.51 -13.88
N PHE A 143 -0.47 -1.51 -13.62
CA PHE A 143 -0.53 -0.82 -12.34
C PHE A 143 -1.54 -1.48 -11.43
N LEU A 144 -1.12 -1.89 -10.25
CA LEU A 144 -1.97 -2.49 -9.24
C LEU A 144 -2.32 -1.47 -8.16
N ASP A 145 -3.60 -1.41 -7.79
CA ASP A 145 -4.07 -0.77 -6.57
C ASP A 145 -5.13 -1.64 -5.87
N ASP A 146 -5.44 -1.34 -4.62
CA ASP A 146 -6.37 -2.16 -3.84
C ASP A 146 -7.84 -1.87 -4.18
N ILE A 147 -8.26 -0.61 -4.22
CA ILE A 147 -9.64 -0.25 -4.53
C ILE A 147 -9.76 1.02 -5.36
N ARG A 148 -10.63 1.01 -6.37
CA ARG A 148 -11.00 2.20 -7.15
C ARG A 148 -12.30 2.78 -6.63
N ILE A 149 -12.24 3.93 -5.95
CA ILE A 149 -13.44 4.63 -5.44
C ILE A 149 -13.83 5.80 -6.34
N THR A 150 -12.92 6.77 -6.51
CA THR A 150 -13.18 7.99 -7.31
C THR A 150 -12.31 8.08 -8.57
N GLY A 151 -11.45 7.08 -8.81
CA GLY A 151 -10.44 7.09 -9.88
C GLY A 151 -9.34 8.15 -9.70
N SER A 152 -9.18 8.74 -8.51
CA SER A 152 -8.14 9.76 -8.26
C SER A 152 -6.73 9.22 -8.45
N HIS A 153 -6.47 7.98 -8.00
CA HIS A 153 -5.19 7.31 -8.18
C HIS A 153 -4.88 7.08 -9.67
N GLU A 154 -5.87 6.60 -10.43
CA GLU A 154 -5.74 6.41 -11.88
C GLU A 154 -5.39 7.71 -12.60
N ARG A 155 -6.12 8.80 -12.31
CA ARG A 155 -5.83 10.12 -12.89
C ARG A 155 -4.41 10.57 -12.57
N MET A 156 -3.91 10.29 -11.37
CA MET A 156 -2.54 10.60 -10.95
C MET A 156 -1.50 9.80 -11.76
N ILE A 157 -1.69 8.48 -11.89
CA ILE A 157 -0.82 7.61 -12.70
C ILE A 157 -0.83 8.04 -14.17
N MET A 158 -1.99 8.34 -14.74
CA MET A 158 -2.10 8.79 -16.13
C MET A 158 -1.47 10.17 -16.34
N LYS A 159 -1.59 11.08 -15.37
CA LYS A 159 -0.87 12.37 -15.37
C LYS A 159 0.65 12.16 -15.35
N MET A 160 1.14 11.25 -14.51
CA MET A 160 2.56 10.88 -14.46
C MET A 160 3.01 10.28 -15.80
N ALA A 161 2.29 9.29 -16.33
CA ALA A 161 2.62 8.65 -17.60
C ALA A 161 2.72 9.68 -18.74
N LYS A 162 1.76 10.61 -18.81
CA LYS A 162 1.79 11.72 -19.78
C LYS A 162 2.97 12.66 -19.56
N ALA A 163 3.27 13.05 -18.31
CA ALA A 163 4.38 13.95 -17.99
C ALA A 163 5.75 13.35 -18.35
N TYR A 164 5.90 12.04 -18.19
CA TYR A 164 7.10 11.30 -18.58
C TYR A 164 7.10 10.91 -20.08
N GLY A 165 6.00 11.14 -20.81
CA GLY A 165 5.85 10.78 -22.21
C GLY A 165 5.98 9.28 -22.43
N LEU A 166 5.35 8.48 -21.56
CA LEU A 166 5.20 7.03 -21.75
C LEU A 166 4.19 6.77 -22.87
N ASP A 167 4.53 5.89 -23.80
CA ASP A 167 3.70 5.49 -24.96
C ASP A 167 3.15 4.06 -24.84
N ASN A 168 3.46 3.40 -23.73
CA ASN A 168 3.09 2.03 -23.38
C ASN A 168 1.59 1.77 -23.41
N ASP A 169 1.19 0.52 -23.61
CA ASP A 169 -0.14 0.08 -23.24
C ASP A 169 -0.20 -0.10 -21.72
N ILE A 170 -1.26 0.43 -21.10
CA ILE A 170 -1.40 0.51 -19.64
C ILE A 170 -2.68 -0.22 -19.21
N HIS A 171 -2.52 -1.14 -18.27
CA HIS A 171 -3.61 -1.82 -17.59
C HIS A 171 -3.66 -1.33 -16.13
N MET A 172 -4.80 -0.78 -15.74
CA MET A 172 -5.10 -0.39 -14.37
C MET A 172 -5.91 -1.52 -13.73
N LEU A 173 -5.32 -2.19 -12.76
CA LEU A 173 -5.90 -3.36 -12.11
C LEU A 173 -6.22 -3.06 -10.64
N TYR A 174 -7.42 -3.42 -10.23
CA TYR A 174 -7.93 -3.20 -8.88
C TYR A 174 -8.48 -4.50 -8.29
N PHE A 175 -8.28 -4.71 -6.99
CA PHE A 175 -8.98 -5.81 -6.32
C PHE A 175 -10.50 -5.53 -6.27
N ALA A 176 -10.89 -4.28 -6.04
CA ALA A 176 -12.29 -3.88 -6.08
C ALA A 176 -12.52 -2.50 -6.71
N GLU A 177 -13.74 -2.26 -7.17
CA GLU A 177 -14.16 -0.98 -7.74
C GLU A 177 -15.57 -0.60 -7.27
N LEU A 178 -15.71 0.66 -6.82
CA LEU A 178 -17.01 1.26 -6.58
C LEU A 178 -17.60 1.75 -7.91
N ILE A 179 -18.52 0.96 -8.45
CA ILE A 179 -19.19 1.30 -9.71
C ILE A 179 -20.53 2.00 -9.50
N ASN A 180 -21.14 1.89 -8.31
CA ASN A 180 -22.35 2.63 -7.97
C ASN A 180 -22.00 4.06 -7.53
N THR A 181 -22.32 5.03 -8.38
CA THR A 181 -22.05 6.45 -8.16
C THR A 181 -22.90 7.10 -7.07
N ASP A 182 -23.98 6.44 -6.64
CA ASP A 182 -24.87 6.96 -5.59
C ASP A 182 -24.31 6.67 -4.18
N ILE A 183 -23.34 5.76 -4.06
CA ILE A 183 -22.69 5.45 -2.79
C ILE A 183 -21.65 6.52 -2.49
N HIS A 184 -21.70 7.05 -1.27
CA HIS A 184 -20.73 8.05 -0.84
C HIS A 184 -19.30 7.44 -0.81
N PRO A 185 -18.27 8.15 -1.31
CA PRO A 185 -16.87 7.69 -1.27
C PRO A 185 -16.31 7.32 0.12
N ASN A 186 -17.04 7.62 1.20
CA ASN A 186 -16.64 7.27 2.57
C ASN A 186 -16.75 5.76 2.84
N VAL A 187 -17.34 4.98 1.93
CA VAL A 187 -17.31 3.51 1.96
C VAL A 187 -15.88 2.98 2.05
N GLU A 188 -14.89 3.67 1.46
CA GLU A 188 -13.48 3.28 1.61
C GLU A 188 -13.02 3.37 3.06
N ASN A 189 -13.43 4.43 3.77
CA ASN A 189 -13.09 4.61 5.18
C ASN A 189 -13.78 3.56 6.05
N TYR A 190 -15.03 3.22 5.74
CA TYR A 190 -15.74 2.11 6.37
C TYR A 190 -14.96 0.79 6.21
N LEU A 191 -14.56 0.45 4.98
CA LEU A 191 -13.80 -0.76 4.69
C LEU A 191 -12.43 -0.76 5.38
N ASN A 192 -11.69 0.35 5.33
CA ASN A 192 -10.37 0.49 5.96
C ASN A 192 -10.40 0.14 7.45
N TYR A 193 -11.41 0.62 8.16
CA TYR A 193 -11.55 0.46 9.61
C TYR A 193 -12.67 -0.50 9.99
N HIS A 194 -13.07 -1.43 9.12
CA HIS A 194 -14.19 -2.32 9.40
C HIS A 194 -13.95 -3.18 10.65
N GLN A 195 -12.76 -3.77 10.76
CA GLN A 195 -12.36 -4.60 11.90
C GLN A 195 -11.42 -3.87 12.85
N VAL A 196 -10.41 -3.17 12.33
CA VAL A 196 -9.43 -2.45 13.15
C VAL A 196 -10.04 -1.11 13.58
N LYS A 197 -10.40 -0.99 14.86
CA LYS A 197 -11.00 0.22 15.44
C LYS A 197 -10.01 1.00 16.31
N THR A 198 -9.07 0.28 16.93
CA THR A 198 -8.07 0.78 17.88
C THR A 198 -6.71 0.19 17.57
N ILE A 199 -5.64 0.79 18.10
CA ILE A 199 -4.28 0.21 17.97
C ILE A 199 -4.16 -1.17 18.62
N PHE A 200 -5.00 -1.51 19.60
CA PHE A 200 -4.96 -2.81 20.26
C PHE A 200 -5.48 -3.94 19.36
N ASP A 201 -6.34 -3.61 18.38
CA ASP A 201 -6.80 -4.58 17.38
C ASP A 201 -5.67 -5.02 16.44
N LEU A 202 -4.54 -4.31 16.43
CA LEU A 202 -3.36 -4.67 15.64
C LEU A 202 -2.56 -5.83 16.22
N GLU A 203 -2.76 -6.20 17.49
CA GLU A 203 -1.93 -7.22 18.14
C GLU A 203 -1.96 -8.55 17.40
N GLY A 204 -3.15 -9.01 16.99
CA GLY A 204 -3.29 -10.25 16.23
C GLY A 204 -2.62 -10.19 14.86
N ILE A 205 -2.68 -9.02 14.20
CA ILE A 205 -2.07 -8.80 12.89
C ILE A 205 -0.55 -8.79 13.01
N ILE A 206 0.01 -8.06 13.97
CA ILE A 206 1.47 -7.92 14.18
C ILE A 206 2.11 -9.23 14.61
N LYS A 207 1.42 -10.01 15.44
CA LYS A 207 1.91 -11.31 15.93
C LYS A 207 1.77 -12.44 14.89
N SER A 208 1.09 -12.17 13.77
CA SER A 208 0.98 -13.12 12.66
C SER A 208 2.35 -13.36 12.01
N ILE A 209 2.62 -14.61 11.62
CA ILE A 209 3.85 -15.00 10.92
C ILE A 209 4.03 -14.29 9.58
N ASP A 210 2.91 -13.94 8.93
CA ASP A 210 2.89 -13.31 7.62
C ASP A 210 2.79 -11.78 7.70
N PHE A 211 2.93 -11.18 8.89
CA PHE A 211 2.81 -9.73 9.05
C PHE A 211 3.72 -8.94 8.09
N ARG A 212 3.13 -7.97 7.40
CA ARG A 212 3.83 -7.04 6.49
C ARG A 212 3.62 -5.61 6.94
N ILE A 213 4.68 -5.01 7.50
CA ILE A 213 4.66 -3.59 7.86
C ILE A 213 4.44 -2.71 6.61
N ASN A 214 3.58 -1.71 6.74
CA ASN A 214 3.25 -0.80 5.65
C ASN A 214 3.04 0.64 6.17
N THR A 215 2.91 1.59 5.26
CA THR A 215 2.83 3.01 5.63
C THR A 215 1.60 3.35 6.50
N ARG A 216 0.47 2.65 6.33
CA ARG A 216 -0.76 2.91 7.10
C ARG A 216 -0.58 2.53 8.55
N ILE A 217 -0.08 1.33 8.84
CA ILE A 217 0.09 0.87 10.23
C ILE A 217 1.10 1.76 10.98
N VAL A 218 2.20 2.16 10.34
CA VAL A 218 3.20 3.06 10.96
C VAL A 218 2.56 4.41 11.32
N LYS A 219 1.84 5.03 10.38
CA LYS A 219 1.14 6.30 10.64
C LYS A 219 0.07 6.16 11.71
N TYR A 220 -0.70 5.07 11.67
CA TYR A 220 -1.79 4.83 12.60
C TYR A 220 -1.29 4.69 14.04
N ILE A 221 -0.20 3.94 14.24
CA ILE A 221 0.44 3.79 15.55
C ILE A 221 1.04 5.12 16.02
N LEU A 222 1.83 5.81 15.18
CA LEU A 222 2.52 7.04 15.58
C LEU A 222 1.57 8.22 15.82
N ASN A 223 0.39 8.23 15.20
CA ASN A 223 -0.60 9.29 15.38
C ASN A 223 -1.61 9.01 16.50
N TYR A 224 -1.47 7.89 17.21
CA TYR A 224 -2.39 7.52 18.28
C TYR A 224 -2.13 8.32 19.57
N SER A 225 -3.11 8.36 20.47
CA SER A 225 -2.94 9.08 21.74
C SER A 225 -1.76 8.52 22.54
N PHE A 226 -0.97 9.41 23.14
CA PHE A 226 0.28 9.05 23.81
C PHE A 226 0.10 7.97 24.88
N ASP A 227 -0.95 8.08 25.71
CA ASP A 227 -1.19 7.13 26.81
C ASP A 227 -1.45 5.71 26.28
N SER A 228 -2.37 5.57 25.32
CA SER A 228 -2.68 4.28 24.70
C SER A 228 -1.48 3.75 23.92
N PHE A 229 -0.75 4.62 23.23
CA PHE A 229 0.45 4.28 22.49
C PHE A 229 1.53 3.69 23.42
N CYS A 230 1.77 4.29 24.59
CA CYS A 230 2.74 3.80 25.56
C CYS A 230 2.40 2.36 26.00
N VAL A 231 1.14 2.13 26.37
CA VAL A 231 0.67 0.79 26.75
C VAL A 231 0.86 -0.20 25.60
N PHE A 232 0.46 0.17 24.39
CA PHE A 232 0.55 -0.70 23.22
C PHE A 232 2.00 -1.08 22.90
N ILE A 233 2.90 -0.09 22.79
CA ILE A 233 4.28 -0.32 22.33
C ILE A 233 5.11 -1.08 23.37
N GLN A 234 4.86 -0.87 24.66
CA GLN A 234 5.51 -1.62 25.75
C GLN A 234 5.13 -3.10 25.77
N ASN A 235 4.00 -3.46 25.17
CA ASN A 235 3.55 -4.85 25.02
C ASN A 235 4.01 -5.50 23.70
N GLN A 236 4.72 -4.77 22.84
CA GLN A 236 5.27 -5.32 21.59
C GLN A 236 6.66 -5.92 21.80
N SER A 237 7.07 -6.76 20.85
CA SER A 237 8.43 -7.27 20.83
C SER A 237 9.43 -6.16 20.52
N VAL A 238 10.68 -6.33 20.98
CA VAL A 238 11.79 -5.43 20.65
C VAL A 238 11.98 -5.37 19.13
N GLN A 239 11.89 -6.52 18.45
CA GLN A 239 12.04 -6.61 16.99
C GLN A 239 11.00 -5.78 16.25
N PHE A 240 9.73 -5.86 16.64
CA PHE A 240 8.69 -5.03 16.02
C PHE A 240 8.93 -3.54 16.32
N THR A 241 9.29 -3.21 17.56
CA THR A 241 9.54 -1.83 17.98
C THR A 241 10.71 -1.20 17.20
N GLU A 242 11.80 -1.94 17.00
CA GLU A 242 12.92 -1.55 16.16
C GLU A 242 12.51 -1.40 14.69
N GLN A 243 11.72 -2.34 14.16
CA GLN A 243 11.21 -2.26 12.81
C GLN A 243 10.34 -1.01 12.60
N LEU A 244 9.39 -0.75 13.50
CA LEU A 244 8.54 0.44 13.49
C LEU A 244 9.37 1.72 13.50
N TYR A 245 10.36 1.80 14.40
CA TYR A 245 11.26 2.96 14.50
C TYR A 245 12.04 3.19 13.20
N ASN A 246 12.67 2.14 12.66
CA ASN A 246 13.47 2.23 11.44
C ASN A 246 12.62 2.56 10.21
N MET A 247 11.40 2.01 10.12
CA MET A 247 10.45 2.35 9.06
C MET A 247 10.05 3.83 9.13
N ALA A 248 9.76 4.33 10.32
CA ALA A 248 9.44 5.74 10.54
C ALA A 248 10.61 6.66 10.16
N LEU A 249 11.84 6.32 10.58
CA LEU A 249 13.04 7.09 10.22
C LEU A 249 13.28 7.11 8.71
N GLY A 250 13.21 5.94 8.05
CA GLY A 250 13.44 5.83 6.61
C GLY A 250 12.43 6.63 5.79
N ASN A 251 11.21 6.81 6.30
CA ASN A 251 10.18 7.65 5.66
C ASN A 251 10.20 9.12 6.12
N GLY A 252 11.22 9.54 6.87
CA GLY A 252 11.38 10.92 7.33
C GLY A 252 10.42 11.35 8.44
N TYR A 253 9.72 10.43 9.11
CA TYR A 253 8.69 10.78 10.11
C TYR A 253 9.24 11.45 11.37
N HIS A 254 10.56 11.39 11.60
CA HIS A 254 11.22 12.16 12.65
C HIS A 254 11.19 13.68 12.42
N THR A 255 10.87 14.14 11.22
CA THR A 255 10.71 15.58 10.93
C THR A 255 9.26 16.05 11.01
N ILE A 256 8.32 15.19 11.44
CA ILE A 256 6.89 15.50 11.52
C ILE A 256 6.52 15.69 12.99
N GLU A 257 6.07 16.89 13.36
CA GLU A 257 5.78 17.25 14.75
C GLU A 257 4.72 16.34 15.39
N ALA A 258 3.65 16.02 14.66
CA ALA A 258 2.57 15.13 15.13
C ALA A 258 3.06 13.75 15.58
N TYR A 259 4.21 13.28 15.07
CA TYR A 259 4.78 11.98 15.42
C TYR A 259 5.89 12.06 16.47
N ALA A 260 6.37 13.27 16.79
CA ALA A 260 7.57 13.47 17.60
C ALA A 260 7.44 12.86 18.99
N GLN A 261 6.28 13.00 19.65
CA GLN A 261 6.08 12.49 21.00
C GLN A 261 6.21 10.96 21.07
N ASN A 262 5.44 10.26 20.24
CA ASN A 262 5.43 8.79 20.19
C ASN A 262 6.75 8.22 19.67
N LEU A 263 7.36 8.85 18.67
CA LEU A 263 8.64 8.40 18.11
C LEU A 263 9.81 8.59 19.09
N ASN A 264 9.83 9.69 19.84
CA ASN A 264 10.84 9.91 20.88
C ASN A 264 10.71 8.91 22.04
N PHE A 265 9.49 8.47 22.34
CA PHE A 265 9.27 7.42 23.34
C PHE A 265 9.86 6.08 22.89
N ILE A 266 9.63 5.67 21.64
CA ILE A 266 10.27 4.47 21.06
C ILE A 266 11.80 4.57 21.15
N LYS A 267 12.37 5.71 20.75
CA LYS A 267 13.82 5.93 20.81
C LYS A 267 14.36 5.71 22.23
N LYS A 268 13.68 6.24 23.25
CA LYS A 268 14.08 6.05 24.66
C LYS A 268 13.97 4.59 25.08
N LEU A 269 12.88 3.91 24.71
CA LEU A 269 12.66 2.50 25.03
C LEU A 269 13.80 1.62 24.48
N LEU A 270 14.14 1.81 23.20
CA LEU A 270 15.22 1.06 22.55
C LEU A 270 16.62 1.37 23.13
N LEU A 271 16.87 2.61 23.55
CA LEU A 271 18.13 2.96 24.22
C LEU A 271 18.25 2.29 25.59
N LEU A 272 17.17 2.24 26.38
CA LEU A 272 17.17 1.63 27.71
C LEU A 272 17.44 0.12 27.68
N ASP A 273 16.93 -0.59 26.68
CA ASP A 273 17.20 -2.03 26.52
C ASP A 273 18.65 -2.32 26.11
N ASN A 274 19.27 -1.44 25.32
CA ASN A 274 20.70 -1.54 25.00
C ASN A 274 21.60 -1.38 26.25
N TYR A 275 21.20 -0.57 27.24
CA TYR A 275 21.93 -0.46 28.50
C TYR A 275 21.76 -1.67 29.43
N LYS A 276 20.64 -2.40 29.35
CA LYS A 276 20.45 -3.65 30.12
C LYS A 276 21.34 -4.78 29.62
N LEU A 277 21.62 -4.85 28.32
CA LEU A 277 22.51 -5.85 27.73
C LEU A 277 23.98 -5.68 28.15
N ILE A 278 24.41 -4.44 28.43
CA ILE A 278 25.79 -4.14 28.86
C ILE A 278 26.03 -4.56 30.32
N GLN A 279 25.00 -4.63 31.17
CA GLN A 279 25.15 -5.03 32.59
C GLN A 279 25.30 -6.54 32.82
N TYR A 280 25.14 -7.39 31.79
CA TYR A 280 25.32 -8.85 31.90
C TYR A 280 26.48 -9.40 31.04
N GLY A 281 27.27 -8.53 30.41
CA GLY A 281 28.50 -8.91 29.71
C GLY A 281 29.73 -8.70 30.60
N ASN A 282 30.07 -9.70 31.41
CA ASN A 282 31.40 -9.86 32.00
C ASN A 282 32.36 -10.46 30.97
#